data_AF-A0AAD2EDG8-F1
#
_entry.id   AF-A0AAD2EDG8-F1
#
_cell.length_a   1.000
_cell.length_b   1.000
_cell.length_c   1.000
_cell.angle_alpha   90.00
_cell.angle_beta   90.00
_cell.angle_gamma   90.00
#
_symmetry.space_group_name_H-M   'P 1'
#
loop_
_entity.id
_entity.type
_entity.pdbx_description
1 polymer ?
#
loop_
_entity_poly.entity_id
_entity_poly.type
_entity_poly.pdbx_seq_one_letter_code
_entity_poly.pdbx_strand_id
1 'polypeptide(L)'
;MFLNDRSLDFHALCALYAITDVALVTSLRDGMNPVSYEFVACRASKKGVLILSEFAGAAQSLGAEAILVNPWNVTEVAASIGYALNMPADEREKRHHHNFMHVNTHTSQEWAETFISELNDTIVEAQLRTRQIRPLLPKREATECFLKSNNRLLILHLLTGPISNASVDVVQGGRSVEVRAVSVTKASILGAAIDRILGEIVHHNDVKAPIDHVLCIGHFVPKACDHIFPTL
;
A
#
# COMPACT_ATOMS: atom_id res chain seq x y z
N MET A 1 -23.09 -3.54 -25.98
CA MET A 1 -23.21 -2.18 -26.53
C MET A 1 -21.81 -1.58 -26.51
N PHE A 2 -21.13 -1.51 -27.66
CA PHE A 2 -19.80 -0.91 -27.76
C PHE A 2 -19.99 0.59 -28.01
N LEU A 3 -19.75 1.40 -26.99
CA LEU A 3 -19.76 2.86 -27.12
C LEU A 3 -18.45 3.28 -27.78
N ASN A 4 -18.52 3.49 -29.08
CA ASN A 4 -17.47 4.11 -29.88
C ASN A 4 -17.33 5.58 -29.44
N ASP A 5 -16.10 6.04 -29.12
CA ASP A 5 -15.60 7.41 -28.79
C ASP A 5 -16.57 8.60 -28.90
N ARG A 6 -17.72 8.53 -28.25
CA ARG A 6 -18.75 9.57 -28.23
C ARG A 6 -19.07 9.87 -26.78
N SER A 7 -18.99 11.15 -26.44
CA SER A 7 -19.40 11.64 -25.12
C SER A 7 -20.89 11.37 -24.93
N LEU A 8 -21.23 10.59 -23.91
CA LEU A 8 -22.60 10.48 -23.42
C LEU A 8 -22.89 11.62 -22.44
N ASP A 9 -24.14 12.07 -22.39
CA ASP A 9 -24.56 12.93 -21.30
C ASP A 9 -24.56 12.18 -19.97
N PHE A 10 -24.49 12.93 -18.87
CA PHE A 10 -24.39 12.38 -17.52
C PHE A 10 -25.57 11.44 -17.18
N HIS A 11 -26.79 11.82 -17.53
CA HIS A 11 -27.97 11.02 -17.21
C HIS A 11 -28.04 9.73 -18.03
N ALA A 12 -27.66 9.79 -19.30
CA ALA A 12 -27.54 8.61 -20.16
C ALA A 12 -26.47 7.64 -19.65
N LEU A 13 -25.33 8.16 -19.17
CA LEU A 13 -24.28 7.34 -18.58
C LEU A 13 -24.73 6.68 -17.27
N CYS A 14 -25.37 7.41 -16.36
CA CYS A 14 -25.94 6.82 -15.14
C CYS A 14 -27.00 5.76 -15.46
N ALA A 15 -27.88 6.01 -16.43
CA ALA A 15 -28.87 5.04 -16.88
C ALA A 15 -28.20 3.78 -17.44
N LEU A 16 -27.13 3.93 -18.21
CA LEU A 16 -26.34 2.82 -18.74
C LEU A 16 -25.73 1.98 -17.62
N TYR A 17 -25.11 2.62 -16.62
CA TYR A 17 -24.58 1.90 -15.45
C TYR A 17 -25.69 1.17 -14.69
N ALA A 18 -26.85 1.80 -14.48
CA ALA A 18 -27.96 1.20 -13.75
C ALA A 18 -28.51 -0.08 -14.41
N ILE A 19 -28.51 -0.15 -15.75
CA ILE A 19 -28.97 -1.33 -16.50
C ILE A 19 -27.87 -2.36 -16.79
N THR A 20 -26.60 -2.03 -16.55
CA THR A 20 -25.46 -2.91 -16.88
C THR A 20 -25.30 -4.01 -15.83
N ASP A 21 -25.30 -5.28 -16.25
CA ASP A 21 -25.19 -6.40 -15.31
C ASP A 21 -23.76 -6.71 -14.86
N VAL A 22 -22.81 -6.57 -15.78
CA VAL A 22 -21.39 -6.77 -15.55
C VAL A 22 -20.64 -5.58 -16.13
N ALA A 23 -19.88 -4.88 -15.30
CA ALA A 23 -18.94 -3.85 -15.75
C ALA A 23 -17.55 -4.45 -15.83
N LEU A 24 -16.86 -4.20 -16.96
CA LEU A 24 -15.50 -4.66 -17.20
C LEU A 24 -14.58 -3.45 -17.37
N VAL A 25 -13.60 -3.33 -16.48
CA VAL A 25 -12.60 -2.26 -16.48
C VAL A 25 -11.22 -2.87 -16.68
N THR A 26 -10.65 -2.76 -17.87
CA THR A 26 -9.38 -3.38 -18.27
C THR A 26 -8.24 -2.36 -18.41
N SER A 27 -8.15 -1.41 -17.47
CA SER A 27 -7.08 -0.40 -17.47
C SER A 27 -5.70 -1.06 -17.47
N LEU A 28 -4.84 -0.71 -18.41
CA LEU A 28 -3.46 -1.26 -18.45
C LEU A 28 -2.58 -0.66 -17.37
N ARG A 29 -2.86 0.59 -16.99
CA ARG A 29 -2.22 1.32 -15.91
C ARG A 29 -3.06 2.55 -15.59
N ASP A 30 -3.56 2.65 -14.37
CA ASP A 30 -4.35 3.80 -13.94
C ASP A 30 -4.05 4.13 -12.48
N GLY A 31 -3.89 5.41 -12.16
CA GLY A 31 -3.70 5.86 -10.79
C GLY A 31 -4.97 5.70 -9.96
N MET A 32 -6.14 5.91 -10.58
CA MET A 32 -7.45 5.72 -9.97
C MET A 32 -8.51 5.59 -11.07
N ASN A 33 -9.48 4.70 -10.89
CA ASN A 33 -10.52 4.50 -11.90
C ASN A 33 -11.92 4.94 -11.39
N PRO A 34 -12.37 6.18 -11.64
CA PRO A 34 -13.64 6.69 -11.14
C PRO A 34 -14.85 5.95 -11.74
N VAL A 35 -14.73 5.45 -12.97
CA VAL A 35 -15.77 4.66 -13.64
C VAL A 35 -16.19 3.45 -12.81
N SER A 36 -15.24 2.81 -12.14
CA SER A 36 -15.52 1.67 -11.25
C SER A 36 -16.40 2.07 -10.05
N TYR A 37 -16.15 3.26 -9.47
CA TYR A 37 -16.94 3.80 -8.35
C TYR A 37 -18.32 4.25 -8.81
N GLU A 38 -18.39 4.92 -9.97
CA GLU A 38 -19.65 5.39 -10.58
C GLU A 38 -20.59 4.22 -10.88
N PHE A 39 -20.06 3.13 -11.45
CA PHE A 39 -20.84 1.92 -11.71
C PHE A 39 -21.43 1.34 -10.43
N VAL A 40 -20.60 1.18 -9.39
CA VAL A 40 -21.03 0.66 -8.09
C VAL A 40 -22.09 1.58 -7.47
N ALA A 41 -21.88 2.90 -7.50
CA ALA A 41 -22.83 3.87 -6.96
C ALA A 41 -24.18 3.85 -7.68
N CYS A 42 -24.19 3.72 -9.01
CA CYS A 42 -25.42 3.69 -9.82
C CYS A 42 -26.23 2.38 -9.67
N ARG A 43 -25.64 1.34 -9.08
CA ARG A 43 -26.25 0.00 -8.94
C ARG A 43 -26.89 -0.24 -7.57
N ALA A 44 -27.13 0.79 -6.76
CA ALA A 44 -27.71 0.68 -5.41
C ALA A 44 -28.97 -0.24 -5.29
N SER A 45 -29.82 -0.26 -6.33
CA SER A 45 -31.05 -1.07 -6.36
C SER A 45 -30.92 -2.40 -7.10
N LYS A 46 -29.89 -2.58 -7.94
CA LYS A 46 -29.69 -3.77 -8.77
C LYS A 46 -28.25 -4.25 -8.64
N LYS A 47 -28.07 -5.45 -8.09
CA LYS A 47 -26.75 -6.00 -7.75
C LYS A 47 -25.99 -6.36 -9.04
N GLY A 48 -25.00 -5.55 -9.41
CA GLY A 48 -24.12 -5.79 -10.56
C GLY A 48 -22.75 -6.32 -10.15
N VAL A 49 -22.07 -6.97 -11.10
CA VAL A 49 -20.72 -7.49 -10.89
C VAL A 49 -19.71 -6.54 -11.51
N LEU A 50 -18.65 -6.23 -10.76
CA LEU A 50 -17.51 -5.46 -11.24
C LEU A 50 -16.35 -6.42 -11.52
N ILE A 51 -15.87 -6.43 -12.76
CA ILE A 51 -14.60 -7.03 -13.16
C ILE A 51 -13.61 -5.89 -13.36
N LEU A 52 -12.49 -5.95 -12.63
CA LEU A 52 -11.56 -4.84 -12.51
C LEU A 52 -10.14 -5.30 -12.76
N SER A 53 -9.38 -4.52 -13.54
CA SER A 53 -7.97 -4.79 -13.72
C SER A 53 -7.20 -4.67 -12.41
N GLU A 54 -6.32 -5.62 -12.14
CA GLU A 54 -5.36 -5.55 -11.02
C GLU A 54 -4.41 -4.34 -11.10
N PHE A 55 -4.24 -3.75 -12.30
CA PHE A 55 -3.38 -2.59 -12.54
C PHE A 55 -4.12 -1.25 -12.41
N ALA A 56 -5.41 -1.26 -12.08
CA ALA A 56 -6.16 -0.05 -11.77
C ALA A 56 -5.95 0.32 -10.30
N GLY A 57 -5.72 1.60 -9.99
CA GLY A 57 -5.64 2.05 -8.60
C GLY A 57 -6.89 1.74 -7.77
N ALA A 58 -8.07 1.66 -8.41
CA ALA A 58 -9.31 1.23 -7.77
C ALA A 58 -9.26 -0.22 -7.23
N ALA A 59 -8.35 -1.07 -7.73
CA ALA A 59 -8.19 -2.45 -7.26
C ALA A 59 -7.78 -2.51 -5.79
N GLN A 60 -7.05 -1.51 -5.29
CA GLN A 60 -6.68 -1.43 -3.88
C GLN A 60 -7.90 -1.25 -2.96
N SER A 61 -8.96 -0.60 -3.46
CA SER A 61 -10.17 -0.26 -2.70
C SER A 61 -11.31 -1.23 -2.93
N LEU A 62 -11.56 -1.59 -4.19
CA LEU A 62 -12.72 -2.40 -4.61
C LEU A 62 -12.35 -3.85 -4.94
N GLY A 63 -11.05 -4.18 -4.97
CA GLY A 63 -10.55 -5.48 -5.41
C GLY A 63 -10.89 -6.64 -4.49
N ALA A 64 -11.23 -6.39 -3.21
CA ALA A 64 -11.61 -7.43 -2.27
C ALA A 64 -12.86 -8.20 -2.72
N GLU A 65 -13.81 -7.52 -3.37
CA GLU A 65 -15.10 -8.10 -3.76
C GLU A 65 -15.39 -7.97 -5.26
N ALA A 66 -14.60 -7.18 -5.99
CA ALA A 66 -14.55 -7.24 -7.45
C ALA A 66 -13.86 -8.54 -7.93
N ILE A 67 -14.11 -8.91 -9.18
CA ILE A 67 -13.32 -9.96 -9.86
C ILE A 67 -12.09 -9.27 -10.45
N LEU A 68 -10.92 -9.52 -9.87
CA LEU A 68 -9.67 -8.99 -10.40
C LEU A 68 -9.23 -9.78 -11.63
N VAL A 69 -8.72 -9.08 -12.64
CA VAL A 69 -8.20 -9.69 -13.87
C VAL A 69 -6.90 -9.05 -14.32
N ASN A 70 -6.03 -9.86 -14.92
CA ASN A 70 -4.95 -9.36 -15.75
C ASN A 70 -5.48 -9.04 -17.17
N PRO A 71 -5.49 -7.76 -17.61
CA PRO A 71 -6.02 -7.37 -18.93
C PRO A 71 -5.20 -7.93 -20.11
N TRP A 72 -3.96 -8.35 -19.89
CA TRP A 72 -3.13 -8.99 -20.91
C TRP A 72 -3.50 -10.46 -21.15
N ASN A 73 -4.22 -11.07 -20.21
CA ASN A 73 -4.67 -12.45 -20.29
C ASN A 73 -6.12 -12.54 -20.78
N VAL A 74 -6.30 -12.57 -22.10
CA VAL A 74 -7.62 -12.59 -22.74
C VAL A 74 -8.46 -13.81 -22.29
N THR A 75 -7.82 -14.95 -22.06
CA THR A 75 -8.50 -16.18 -21.60
C THR A 75 -9.09 -16.00 -20.21
N GLU A 76 -8.34 -15.39 -19.30
CA GLU A 76 -8.80 -15.07 -17.94
C GLU A 76 -9.92 -14.04 -17.96
N VAL A 77 -9.77 -12.96 -18.73
CA VAL A 77 -10.83 -11.95 -18.89
C VAL A 77 -12.13 -12.61 -19.40
N ALA A 78 -12.03 -13.46 -20.42
CA ALA A 78 -13.20 -14.18 -20.95
C ALA A 78 -13.83 -15.12 -19.91
N ALA A 79 -13.02 -15.88 -19.17
CA ALA A 79 -13.48 -16.75 -18.10
C ALA A 79 -14.17 -15.96 -16.98
N SER A 80 -13.61 -14.81 -16.59
CA SER A 80 -14.16 -13.91 -15.58
C SER A 80 -15.49 -13.29 -16.00
N ILE A 81 -15.66 -12.93 -17.28
CA ILE A 81 -16.96 -12.49 -17.82
C ILE A 81 -17.98 -13.63 -17.76
N GLY A 82 -17.58 -14.84 -18.18
CA GLY A 82 -18.43 -16.03 -18.11
C GLY A 82 -18.87 -16.33 -16.67
N TYR A 83 -17.95 -16.24 -15.72
CA TYR A 83 -18.23 -16.43 -14.30
C TYR A 83 -19.17 -15.33 -13.77
N ALA A 84 -18.90 -14.05 -14.06
CA ALA A 84 -19.73 -12.94 -13.60
C ALA A 84 -21.18 -13.04 -14.08
N LEU A 85 -21.40 -13.46 -15.33
CA LEU A 85 -22.75 -13.65 -15.89
C LEU A 85 -23.50 -14.82 -15.26
N ASN A 86 -22.78 -15.87 -14.85
CA ASN A 86 -23.35 -17.07 -14.22
C ASN A 86 -23.29 -17.02 -12.68
N MET A 87 -22.84 -15.90 -12.10
CA MET A 87 -22.65 -15.75 -10.66
C MET A 87 -23.99 -15.91 -9.91
N PRO A 88 -24.05 -16.75 -8.87
CA PRO A 88 -25.23 -16.89 -8.01
C PRO A 88 -25.69 -15.53 -7.44
N ALA A 89 -27.01 -15.38 -7.25
CA ALA A 89 -27.60 -14.10 -6.86
C ALA A 89 -27.17 -13.61 -5.47
N ASP A 90 -26.96 -14.55 -4.54
CA ASP A 90 -26.45 -14.34 -3.19
C ASP A 90 -24.99 -13.86 -3.20
N GLU A 91 -24.13 -14.51 -4.00
CA GLU A 91 -22.74 -14.08 -4.16
C GLU A 91 -22.67 -12.67 -4.77
N ARG A 92 -23.47 -12.43 -5.82
CA ARG A 92 -23.57 -11.14 -6.50
C ARG A 92 -24.01 -10.03 -5.56
N GLU A 93 -25.01 -10.32 -4.72
CA GLU A 93 -25.50 -9.39 -3.71
C GLU A 93 -24.44 -9.05 -2.68
N LYS A 94 -23.77 -10.06 -2.14
CA LYS A 94 -22.71 -9.90 -1.14
C LYS A 94 -21.58 -9.00 -1.68
N ARG A 95 -21.04 -9.35 -2.85
CA ARG A 95 -19.95 -8.61 -3.49
C ARG A 95 -20.34 -7.16 -3.75
N HIS A 96 -21.52 -6.96 -4.34
CA HIS A 96 -22.02 -5.62 -4.64
C HIS A 96 -22.23 -4.81 -3.35
N HIS A 97 -22.82 -5.39 -2.31
CA HIS A 97 -23.09 -4.72 -1.06
C HIS A 97 -21.82 -4.21 -0.39
N HIS A 98 -20.77 -5.03 -0.31
CA HIS A 98 -19.49 -4.62 0.26
C HIS A 98 -18.84 -3.46 -0.52
N ASN A 99 -18.78 -3.57 -1.85
CA ASN A 99 -18.23 -2.50 -2.67
C ASN A 99 -19.08 -1.22 -2.56
N PHE A 100 -20.41 -1.34 -2.53
CA PHE A 100 -21.32 -0.21 -2.35
C PHE A 100 -21.10 0.51 -1.03
N MET A 101 -20.96 -0.24 0.07
CA MET A 101 -20.65 0.33 1.38
C MET A 101 -19.29 1.04 1.37
N HIS A 102 -18.27 0.46 0.72
CA HIS A 102 -16.96 1.11 0.57
C HIS A 102 -17.06 2.44 -0.18
N VAL A 103 -17.73 2.46 -1.34
CA VAL A 103 -17.91 3.67 -2.15
C VAL A 103 -18.68 4.76 -1.39
N ASN A 104 -19.69 4.38 -0.59
CA ASN A 104 -20.52 5.34 0.14
C ASN A 104 -19.82 5.91 1.39
N THR A 105 -18.79 5.22 1.91
CA THR A 105 -18.03 5.64 3.11
C THR A 105 -16.77 6.41 2.74
N HIS A 106 -16.12 6.07 1.63
CA HIS A 106 -14.86 6.68 1.20
C HIS A 106 -15.12 7.71 0.10
N THR A 107 -15.73 8.83 0.48
CA THR A 107 -16.12 9.90 -0.45
C THR A 107 -14.93 10.78 -0.86
N SER A 108 -15.08 11.54 -1.95
CA SER A 108 -14.10 12.55 -2.34
C SER A 108 -13.92 13.65 -1.28
N GLN A 109 -14.97 13.97 -0.52
CA GLN A 109 -14.89 14.91 0.59
C GLN A 109 -14.02 14.35 1.71
N GLU A 110 -14.27 13.11 2.13
CA GLU A 110 -13.49 12.42 3.16
C GLU A 110 -12.00 12.33 2.78
N TRP A 111 -11.73 12.00 1.52
CA TRP A 111 -10.36 11.99 1.00
C TRP A 111 -9.70 13.36 1.09
N ALA A 112 -10.41 14.43 0.71
CA ALA A 112 -9.87 15.79 0.75
C ALA A 112 -9.59 16.26 2.18
N GLU A 113 -10.49 15.95 3.12
CA GLU A 113 -10.31 16.26 4.54
C GLU A 113 -9.12 15.52 5.13
N THR A 114 -9.01 14.22 4.85
CA THR A 114 -7.86 13.39 5.26
C THR A 114 -6.56 13.95 4.70
N PHE A 115 -6.53 14.27 3.40
CA PHE A 115 -5.33 14.81 2.75
C PHE A 115 -4.88 16.14 3.37
N ILE A 116 -5.82 17.05 3.63
CA ILE A 116 -5.51 18.34 4.28
C ILE A 116 -5.04 18.13 5.73
N SER A 117 -5.65 17.19 6.46
CA SER A 117 -5.23 16.84 7.83
C SER A 117 -3.79 16.32 7.84
N GLU A 118 -3.47 15.34 6.99
CA GLU A 118 -2.12 14.78 6.88
C GLU A 118 -1.09 15.84 6.47
N LEU A 119 -1.46 16.76 5.58
CA LEU A 119 -0.61 17.87 5.18
C LEU A 119 -0.32 18.81 6.35
N ASN A 120 -1.33 19.16 7.14
CA ASN A 120 -1.17 20.00 8.32
C ASN A 120 -0.32 19.32 9.39
N ASP A 121 -0.55 18.04 9.65
CA ASP A 121 0.25 17.23 10.58
C ASP A 121 1.72 17.21 10.15
N THR A 122 1.97 17.05 8.85
CA THR A 122 3.33 17.08 8.29
C THR A 122 4.02 18.44 8.49
N ILE A 123 3.28 19.55 8.36
CA ILE A 123 3.81 20.90 8.60
C ILE A 123 4.15 21.08 10.09
N VAL A 124 3.26 20.66 11.00
CA VAL A 124 3.50 20.73 12.45
C VAL A 124 4.71 19.88 12.83
N GLU A 125 4.80 18.65 12.33
CA GLU A 125 5.95 17.79 12.53
C GLU A 125 7.24 18.44 12.00
N ALA A 126 7.22 19.03 10.81
CA ALA A 126 8.38 19.69 10.22
C ALA A 126 8.84 20.91 11.05
N GLN A 127 7.91 21.69 11.60
CA GLN A 127 8.21 22.82 12.48
C GLN A 127 8.81 22.37 13.81
N LEU A 128 8.29 21.30 14.41
CA LEU A 128 8.85 20.69 15.62
C LEU A 128 10.28 20.15 15.36
N ARG A 129 10.49 19.50 14.21
CA ARG A 129 11.83 19.03 13.77
C ARG A 129 12.82 20.17 13.55
N THR A 130 12.36 21.33 13.08
CA THR A 130 13.22 22.52 12.84
C THR A 130 13.62 23.20 14.16
N ARG A 131 12.79 23.08 15.21
CA ARG A 131 13.06 23.66 16.54
C ARG A 131 13.96 22.81 17.42
N GLN A 132 14.01 21.49 17.21
CA GLN A 132 14.92 20.62 17.95
C GLN A 132 16.34 20.71 17.37
N ILE A 133 17.29 21.09 18.24
CA ILE A 133 18.72 21.07 17.91
C ILE A 133 19.07 19.66 17.47
N ARG A 134 19.53 19.56 16.23
CA ARG A 134 20.09 18.38 15.58
C ARG A 134 21.00 17.55 16.53
N PRO A 135 20.56 16.43 17.13
CA PRO A 135 21.44 15.53 17.87
C PRO A 135 22.56 15.02 16.98
N LEU A 136 23.76 15.00 17.56
CA LEU A 136 24.95 14.47 16.92
C LEU A 136 24.92 12.94 17.00
N LEU A 137 25.28 12.26 15.91
CA LEU A 137 25.56 10.83 15.96
C LEU A 137 26.68 10.58 16.99
N PRO A 138 26.49 9.72 18.01
CA PRO A 138 27.53 9.36 18.98
C PRO A 138 28.58 8.45 18.33
N LYS A 139 29.39 9.03 17.43
CA LYS A 139 30.37 8.32 16.59
C LYS A 139 31.29 7.41 17.39
N ARG A 140 31.71 7.88 18.57
CA ARG A 140 32.66 7.17 19.43
C ARG A 140 32.06 5.86 19.96
N GLU A 141 30.87 5.92 20.52
CA GLU A 141 30.18 4.75 21.08
C GLU A 141 29.82 3.72 20.00
N ALA A 142 29.28 4.19 18.86
CA ALA A 142 29.00 3.32 17.71
C ALA A 142 30.28 2.61 17.19
N THR A 143 31.40 3.34 17.13
CA THR A 143 32.69 2.77 16.69
C THR A 143 33.23 1.75 17.69
N GLU A 144 33.16 2.04 19.00
CA GLU A 144 33.62 1.14 20.05
C GLU A 144 32.79 -0.16 20.09
N CYS A 145 31.46 -0.09 19.97
CA CYS A 145 30.59 -1.27 19.89
C CYS A 145 30.86 -2.10 18.62
N PHE A 146 31.09 -1.43 17.48
CA PHE A 146 31.39 -2.09 16.20
C PHE A 146 32.74 -2.82 16.23
N LEU A 147 33.76 -2.23 16.85
CA LEU A 147 35.08 -2.85 16.98
C LEU A 147 35.09 -4.06 17.93
N LYS A 148 34.21 -4.09 18.93
CA LYS A 148 34.09 -5.19 19.91
C LYS A 148 33.27 -6.39 19.42
N SER A 149 32.61 -6.29 18.27
CA SER A 149 31.68 -7.31 17.76
C SER A 149 32.39 -8.31 16.85
N ASN A 150 32.16 -9.63 17.07
CA ASN A 150 32.79 -10.70 16.29
C ASN A 150 32.30 -10.79 14.83
N ASN A 151 31.06 -10.36 14.57
CA ASN A 151 30.48 -10.19 13.24
C ASN A 151 30.00 -8.74 13.12
N ARG A 152 30.55 -8.00 12.15
CA ARG A 152 30.51 -6.54 12.12
C ARG A 152 29.49 -6.04 11.10
N LEU A 153 28.25 -5.81 11.55
CA LEU A 153 27.19 -5.19 10.74
C LEU A 153 26.77 -3.87 11.39
N LEU A 154 26.96 -2.76 10.69
CA LEU A 154 26.49 -1.43 11.09
C LEU A 154 25.30 -1.04 10.21
N ILE A 155 24.13 -0.89 10.81
CA ILE A 155 22.91 -0.51 10.07
C ILE A 155 22.55 0.94 10.40
N LEU A 156 22.69 1.82 9.40
CA LEU A 156 22.34 3.23 9.46
C LEU A 156 20.99 3.46 8.79
N HIS A 157 19.94 3.68 9.58
CA HIS A 157 18.62 4.01 9.06
C HIS A 157 18.48 5.52 8.88
N LEU A 158 18.77 6.00 7.67
CA LEU A 158 18.49 7.37 7.27
C LEU A 158 17.07 7.40 6.71
N LEU A 159 16.12 7.93 7.48
CA LEU A 159 14.79 8.27 6.95
C LEU A 159 14.98 9.08 5.67
N THR A 160 14.31 8.68 4.59
CA THR A 160 14.27 9.40 3.32
C THR A 160 13.42 10.68 3.46
N GLY A 161 13.95 11.60 4.25
CA GLY A 161 13.68 13.03 4.27
C GLY A 161 15.04 13.75 4.36
N PRO A 162 15.12 15.08 4.21
CA PRO A 162 16.40 15.78 4.19
C PRO A 162 17.15 15.53 5.51
N ILE A 163 18.20 14.69 5.43
CA ILE A 163 19.23 14.42 6.43
C ILE A 163 18.70 14.62 7.86
N SER A 164 17.83 13.71 8.31
CA SER A 164 17.15 13.87 9.61
C SER A 164 18.14 13.66 10.76
N ASN A 165 18.21 14.63 11.64
CA ASN A 165 18.87 14.52 12.94
C ASN A 165 17.83 14.12 13.99
N ALA A 166 17.26 12.92 13.89
CA ALA A 166 16.57 12.34 15.02
C ALA A 166 17.61 11.92 16.07
N SER A 167 17.31 11.96 17.37
CA SER A 167 18.19 11.35 18.39
C SER A 167 18.29 9.87 18.05
N VAL A 168 19.50 9.33 17.99
CA VAL A 168 19.69 7.97 17.52
C VAL A 168 20.22 7.11 18.65
N ASP A 169 19.54 6.01 18.93
CA ASP A 169 20.00 5.00 19.88
C ASP A 169 20.88 3.99 19.16
N VAL A 170 21.99 3.63 19.79
CA VAL A 170 22.84 2.52 19.36
C VAL A 170 22.42 1.27 20.15
N VAL A 171 21.81 0.31 19.46
CA VAL A 171 21.38 -0.97 20.04
C VAL A 171 22.35 -2.06 19.59
N GLN A 172 22.96 -2.74 20.55
CA GLN A 172 23.83 -3.89 20.27
C GLN A 172 23.01 -5.17 20.33
N GLY A 173 22.80 -5.80 19.16
CA GLY A 173 22.24 -7.14 19.04
C GLY A 173 23.31 -8.22 19.20
N GLY A 174 22.89 -9.50 19.20
CA GLY A 174 23.82 -10.63 19.37
C GLY A 174 24.88 -10.75 18.25
N ARG A 175 24.62 -10.17 17.06
CA ARG A 175 25.51 -10.18 15.89
C ARG A 175 25.47 -8.87 15.07
N SER A 176 24.87 -7.80 15.59
CA SER A 176 24.63 -6.55 14.86
C SER A 176 24.77 -5.34 15.78
N VAL A 177 25.13 -4.19 15.21
CA VAL A 177 25.02 -2.88 15.86
C VAL A 177 24.05 -2.04 15.04
N GLU A 178 22.98 -1.60 15.69
CA GLU A 178 21.89 -0.89 15.04
C GLU A 178 21.80 0.54 15.53
N VAL A 179 21.56 1.45 14.61
CA VAL A 179 21.50 2.89 14.88
C VAL A 179 20.08 3.33 14.51
N ARG A 180 19.19 3.43 15.50
CA ARG A 180 17.73 3.65 15.34
C ARG A 180 17.29 5.03 15.84
N ALA A 181 16.46 5.74 15.08
CA ALA A 181 15.90 7.03 15.50
C ALA A 181 14.91 6.88 16.67
N VAL A 182 15.14 7.58 17.77
CA VAL A 182 14.27 7.69 18.95
C VAL A 182 13.11 8.64 18.63
N SER A 183 11.91 8.28 19.08
CA SER A 183 10.67 9.09 19.12
C SER A 183 9.76 9.20 17.88
N VAL A 184 9.87 8.32 16.88
CA VAL A 184 8.80 8.22 15.87
C VAL A 184 7.91 7.02 16.19
N THR A 185 6.60 7.17 16.28
CA THR A 185 5.65 6.05 16.47
C THR A 185 5.73 5.03 15.33
N LYS A 186 6.19 5.46 14.14
CA LYS A 186 6.57 4.60 13.00
C LYS A 186 7.89 3.83 13.19
N ALA A 187 8.75 4.21 14.15
CA ALA A 187 10.03 3.55 14.41
C ALA A 187 9.86 2.19 15.10
N SER A 188 8.79 1.95 15.87
CA SER A 188 8.52 0.62 16.46
C SER A 188 8.09 -0.40 15.39
N ILE A 189 7.28 0.06 14.43
CA ILE A 189 6.79 -0.74 13.29
C ILE A 189 7.95 -1.06 12.34
N LEU A 190 8.80 -0.07 12.08
CA LEU A 190 10.00 -0.23 11.23
C LEU A 190 11.04 -1.14 11.90
N GLY A 191 11.26 -0.97 13.21
CA GLY A 191 12.12 -1.83 14.02
C GLY A 191 11.71 -3.31 13.93
N ALA A 192 10.40 -3.59 14.01
CA ALA A 192 9.88 -4.96 13.89
C ALA A 192 10.11 -5.58 12.50
N ALA A 193 10.04 -4.79 11.42
CA ALA A 193 10.33 -5.28 10.06
C ALA A 193 11.81 -5.61 9.88
N ILE A 194 12.70 -4.75 10.41
CA ILE A 194 14.15 -4.98 10.41
C ILE A 194 14.50 -6.20 11.26
N ASP A 195 13.95 -6.32 12.46
CA ASP A 195 14.13 -7.50 13.34
C ASP A 195 13.73 -8.79 12.61
N ARG A 196 12.69 -8.75 11.77
CA ARG A 196 12.25 -9.89 10.97
C ARG A 196 13.20 -10.22 9.82
N ILE A 197 13.71 -9.22 9.11
CA ILE A 197 14.72 -9.40 8.05
C ILE A 197 16.01 -9.96 8.64
N LEU A 198 16.43 -9.45 9.79
CA LEU A 198 17.58 -9.98 10.53
C LEU A 198 17.33 -11.41 11.00
N GLY A 199 16.11 -11.73 11.47
CA GLY A 199 15.70 -13.09 11.79
C GLY A 199 15.87 -14.03 10.59
N GLU A 200 15.38 -13.65 9.41
CA GLU A 200 15.53 -14.43 8.17
C GLU A 200 17.00 -14.61 7.76
N ILE A 201 17.81 -13.56 7.82
CA ILE A 201 19.26 -13.63 7.51
C ILE A 201 20.00 -14.54 8.50
N VAL A 202 19.61 -14.55 9.78
CA VAL A 202 20.20 -15.42 10.81
C VAL A 202 19.75 -16.88 10.65
N HIS A 203 18.51 -17.12 10.21
CA HIS A 203 17.96 -18.46 9.97
C HIS A 203 18.48 -19.09 8.69
N HIS A 204 18.61 -18.31 7.61
CA HIS A 204 19.27 -18.72 6.38
C HIS A 204 20.79 -18.50 6.53
N ASN A 205 21.47 -19.49 7.13
CA ASN A 205 22.92 -19.59 7.38
C ASN A 205 23.84 -19.48 6.13
N ASP A 206 23.39 -18.90 5.03
CA ASP A 206 24.07 -18.93 3.73
C ASP A 206 24.97 -17.70 3.46
N VAL A 207 25.18 -16.85 4.47
CA VAL A 207 26.19 -15.76 4.38
C VAL A 207 27.59 -16.37 4.50
N LYS A 208 28.10 -16.88 3.37
CA LYS A 208 29.41 -17.54 3.24
C LYS A 208 30.59 -16.58 3.12
N ALA A 209 30.34 -15.30 2.85
CA ALA A 209 31.38 -14.28 2.65
C ALA A 209 31.32 -13.21 3.76
N PRO A 210 32.46 -12.63 4.17
CA PRO A 210 32.46 -11.51 5.10
C PRO A 210 31.78 -10.31 4.44
N ILE A 211 30.70 -9.81 5.05
CA ILE A 211 30.02 -8.59 4.63
C ILE A 211 30.60 -7.43 5.44
N ASP A 212 31.23 -6.46 4.78
CA ASP A 212 31.82 -5.30 5.45
C ASP A 212 30.79 -4.22 5.81
N HIS A 213 29.70 -4.10 5.02
CA HIS A 213 28.61 -3.14 5.25
C HIS A 213 27.34 -3.51 4.46
N VAL A 214 26.16 -3.22 5.02
CA VAL A 214 24.86 -3.24 4.32
C VAL A 214 24.16 -1.92 4.61
N LEU A 215 23.89 -1.13 3.57
CA LEU A 215 23.15 0.12 3.67
C LEU A 215 21.68 -0.12 3.28
N CYS A 216 20.77 0.03 4.24
CA CYS A 216 19.33 -0.09 4.02
C CYS A 216 18.70 1.30 3.91
N ILE A 217 18.13 1.63 2.74
CA ILE A 217 17.42 2.89 2.48
C ILE A 217 16.00 2.53 2.02
N GLY A 218 14.98 2.92 2.79
CA GLY A 218 13.59 2.67 2.41
C GLY A 218 12.59 2.73 3.56
N HIS A 219 11.30 2.60 3.23
CA HIS A 219 10.20 2.42 4.18
C HIS A 219 9.79 0.95 4.18
N PHE A 220 9.87 0.26 5.32
CA PHE A 220 9.26 -1.07 5.45
C PHE A 220 7.81 -0.91 5.90
N VAL A 221 6.88 -1.37 5.07
CA VAL A 221 5.44 -1.38 5.38
C VAL A 221 5.14 -2.67 6.15
N PRO A 222 4.43 -2.63 7.30
CA PRO A 222 4.10 -3.83 8.05
C PRO A 222 3.14 -4.75 7.28
N LYS A 223 3.29 -6.05 7.51
CA LYS A 223 2.40 -7.14 7.03
C LYS A 223 0.92 -7.03 7.45
N ALA A 224 0.48 -5.93 8.07
CA ALA A 224 -0.95 -5.66 8.25
C ALA A 224 -1.66 -5.38 6.91
N CYS A 225 -0.90 -5.15 5.83
CA CYS A 225 -1.41 -5.04 4.46
C CYS A 225 -1.33 -6.35 3.65
N ASP A 226 -1.13 -7.52 4.28
CA ASP A 226 -1.21 -8.82 3.57
C ASP A 226 -2.66 -9.18 3.15
N HIS A 227 -3.67 -8.41 3.56
CA HIS A 227 -5.03 -8.52 3.01
C HIS A 227 -5.27 -7.70 1.74
N ILE A 228 -4.27 -6.93 1.27
CA ILE A 228 -4.42 -6.02 0.12
C ILE A 228 -3.67 -6.55 -1.12
N PHE A 229 -2.72 -7.48 -0.95
CA PHE A 229 -2.07 -8.16 -2.07
C PHE A 229 -1.81 -9.63 -1.74
N PRO A 230 -2.63 -10.59 -2.23
CA PRO A 230 -2.18 -11.95 -2.36
C PRO A 230 -1.09 -11.98 -3.44
N THR A 231 0.07 -12.51 -3.06
CA THR A 231 1.22 -12.79 -3.92
C THR A 231 0.87 -13.67 -5.12
N LEU A 232 1.35 -13.24 -6.30
CA LEU A 232 1.81 -13.98 -7.49
C LEU A 232 1.10 -15.28 -7.90
#